data_AF-A0A2T2N026-F1
#
_entry.id   AF-A0A2T2N026-F1
#
_cell.length_a   1.000
_cell.length_b   1.000
_cell.length_c   1.000
_cell.angle_alpha   90.00
_cell.angle_beta   90.00
_cell.angle_gamma   90.00
#
_symmetry.space_group_name_H-M   'P 1'
#
loop_
_entity.id
_entity.type
_entity.pdbx_description
1 polymer ?
#
loop_
_entity_poly.entity_id
_entity_poly.type
_entity_poly.pdbx_seq_one_letter_code
_entity_poly.pdbx_strand_id
1 'polypeptide(L)'
;MDLFTFDPRFGVLICRSCAYAVPPSYLVSHITKRHGHDACRAAGLDPVHTRPRKSATKLAQRLKARYNILDPTAVTIPTPAPTDPPLPDLELYRGYQCTRCPLTLSKTKKAQQCLQQHFNSHRLLPRKRGRPGKVADIPAEDEGPMFSEVFCQRFFVSGAQSSFFSVHLPSSVEKQATARPERRNADLLRALVAEQLDVETREREAKEHTYSSQTSRTEVSPWLEMTRWPRYFNGLNMAEVAPLAYKANPITEPYLTALSESFDRIIEQAHQSIREDKVSVFDQAKISSFITGRSTKQERMLMVKLQKSTFRAYKDLWKRLLCFVYRTSRPDHPSSLPHKFTRAQLFHLDRVVSLVEELLALGR
;
A
#
# COMPACT_ATOMS: atom_id res chain seq x y z
N MET A 1 6.76 29.38 -4.01
CA MET A 1 5.30 29.58 -4.14
C MET A 1 4.84 28.82 -5.36
N ASP A 2 4.36 27.59 -5.17
CA ASP A 2 3.82 26.77 -6.27
C ASP A 2 2.34 27.08 -6.44
N LEU A 3 2.05 28.13 -7.22
CA LEU A 3 0.68 28.58 -7.52
C LEU A 3 -0.09 27.61 -8.42
N PHE A 4 0.64 26.81 -9.20
CA PHE A 4 0.11 25.92 -10.21
C PHE A 4 0.62 24.50 -10.02
N THR A 5 -0.26 23.52 -10.20
CA THR A 5 0.07 22.10 -10.39
C THR A 5 -0.19 21.74 -11.85
N PHE A 6 0.74 21.02 -12.47
CA PHE A 6 0.51 20.43 -13.80
C PHE A 6 0.11 18.96 -13.62
N ASP A 7 -1.06 18.57 -14.16
CA ASP A 7 -1.44 17.16 -14.23
C ASP A 7 -1.08 16.62 -15.62
N PRO A 8 -0.05 15.76 -15.74
CA PRO A 8 0.43 15.26 -17.02
C PRO A 8 -0.56 14.31 -17.70
N ARG A 9 -1.48 13.68 -16.95
CA ARG A 9 -2.45 12.72 -17.53
C ARG A 9 -3.46 13.40 -18.43
N PHE A 10 -3.85 14.62 -18.07
CA PHE A 10 -4.83 15.42 -18.80
C PHE A 10 -4.18 16.62 -19.53
N GLY A 11 -2.89 16.86 -19.33
CA GLY A 11 -2.16 17.99 -19.93
C GLY A 11 -2.68 19.36 -19.49
N VAL A 12 -3.28 19.45 -18.29
CA VAL A 12 -3.91 20.66 -17.76
C VAL A 12 -3.07 21.30 -16.65
N LEU A 13 -3.08 22.63 -16.61
CA LEU A 13 -2.44 23.40 -15.56
C LEU A 13 -3.50 23.93 -14.58
N ILE A 14 -3.48 23.43 -13.34
CA ILE A 14 -4.46 23.73 -12.30
C ILE A 14 -3.92 24.82 -11.37
N CYS A 15 -4.69 25.87 -11.14
CA CYS A 15 -4.34 26.89 -10.14
C CYS A 15 -4.84 26.45 -8.76
N ARG A 16 -3.93 26.23 -7.79
CA ARG A 16 -4.28 25.71 -6.46
C ARG A 16 -5.20 26.63 -5.65
N SER A 17 -4.95 27.93 -5.74
CA SER A 17 -5.71 28.96 -5.02
C SER A 17 -7.09 29.20 -5.60
N CYS A 18 -7.23 29.03 -6.92
CA CYS A 18 -8.50 29.23 -7.62
C CYS A 18 -9.29 27.94 -7.84
N ALA A 19 -8.66 26.78 -7.65
CA ALA A 19 -9.23 25.44 -7.76
C ALA A 19 -9.85 25.09 -9.13
N TYR A 20 -9.27 25.62 -10.22
CA TYR A 20 -9.64 25.27 -11.60
C TYR A 20 -8.43 25.31 -12.56
N ALA A 21 -8.57 24.61 -13.68
CA ALA A 21 -7.58 24.57 -14.75
C ALA A 21 -7.60 25.86 -15.60
N VAL A 22 -6.42 26.34 -15.98
CA VAL A 22 -6.23 27.58 -16.73
C VAL A 22 -5.65 27.28 -18.10
N PRO A 23 -6.37 27.59 -19.21
CA PRO A 23 -5.88 27.30 -20.54
C PRO A 23 -4.72 28.24 -20.95
N PRO A 24 -3.86 27.82 -21.89
CA PRO A 24 -2.69 28.60 -22.31
C PRO A 24 -3.02 30.03 -22.77
N SER A 25 -4.15 30.20 -23.46
CA SER A 25 -4.64 31.49 -23.95
C SER A 25 -5.06 32.44 -22.83
N TYR A 26 -5.62 31.92 -21.73
CA TYR A 26 -6.11 32.72 -20.60
C TYR A 26 -5.08 32.91 -19.47
N LEU A 27 -3.96 32.17 -19.50
CA LEU A 27 -2.99 32.10 -18.41
C LEU A 27 -2.44 33.48 -17.97
N VAL A 28 -2.08 34.36 -18.91
CA VAL A 28 -1.56 35.70 -18.59
C VAL A 28 -2.62 36.57 -17.91
N SER A 29 -3.85 36.53 -18.43
CA SER A 29 -4.99 37.28 -17.87
C SER A 29 -5.33 36.79 -16.46
N HIS A 30 -5.38 35.46 -16.29
CA HIS A 30 -5.62 34.85 -14.98
C HIS A 30 -4.57 35.25 -13.95
N ILE A 31 -3.27 35.10 -14.26
CA ILE A 31 -2.19 35.47 -13.34
C ILE A 31 -2.27 36.97 -13.01
N THR A 32 -2.48 37.83 -14.02
CA THR A 32 -2.54 39.29 -13.80
C THR A 32 -3.68 39.68 -12.86
N LYS A 33 -4.87 39.08 -13.03
CA LYS A 33 -6.08 39.45 -12.28
C LYS A 33 -6.18 38.80 -10.91
N ARG A 34 -5.76 37.53 -10.77
CA ARG A 34 -5.92 36.72 -9.54
C ARG A 34 -4.65 36.60 -8.72
N HIS A 35 -3.49 36.67 -9.36
CA HIS A 35 -2.16 36.38 -8.77
C HIS A 35 -1.12 37.45 -9.11
N GLY A 36 -1.55 38.70 -9.34
CA GLY A 36 -0.67 39.77 -9.80
C GLY A 36 0.45 40.07 -8.80
N HIS A 37 0.11 40.11 -7.51
CA HIS A 37 1.08 40.36 -6.44
C HIS A 37 2.04 39.17 -6.27
N ASP A 38 1.53 37.94 -6.36
CA ASP A 38 2.35 36.72 -6.26
C ASP A 38 3.35 36.64 -7.42
N ALA A 39 2.93 37.02 -8.63
CA ALA A 39 3.79 37.07 -9.80
C ALA A 39 4.89 38.14 -9.67
N CYS A 40 4.59 39.31 -9.10
CA CYS A 40 5.60 40.33 -8.80
C CYS A 40 6.60 39.83 -7.75
N ARG A 41 6.12 39.24 -6.65
CA ARG A 41 6.97 38.69 -5.60
C ARG A 41 7.88 37.57 -6.12
N ALA A 42 7.35 36.67 -6.95
CA ALA A 42 8.13 35.61 -7.60
C ALA A 42 9.22 36.14 -8.55
N ALA A 43 9.06 37.37 -9.04
CA ALA A 43 10.06 38.07 -9.85
C ALA A 43 11.03 38.92 -9.02
N GLY A 44 10.92 38.92 -7.68
CA GLY A 44 11.71 39.77 -6.79
C GLY A 44 11.32 41.26 -6.81
N LEU A 45 10.11 41.57 -7.27
CA LEU A 45 9.62 42.95 -7.44
C LEU A 45 8.58 43.29 -6.37
N ASP A 46 8.59 44.54 -5.92
CA ASP A 46 7.57 45.06 -5.01
C ASP A 46 6.21 45.17 -5.75
N PRO A 47 5.17 44.43 -5.30
CA PRO A 47 3.86 44.44 -5.94
C PRO A 47 3.13 45.80 -5.87
N VAL A 48 3.47 46.68 -4.92
CA VAL A 48 2.78 47.97 -4.72
C VAL A 48 3.08 48.97 -5.84
N HIS A 49 4.29 48.93 -6.40
CA HIS A 49 4.75 49.88 -7.42
C HIS A 49 4.91 49.27 -8.81
N THR A 50 4.74 47.95 -8.95
CA THR A 50 5.03 47.23 -10.19
C THR A 50 3.76 46.77 -10.91
N ARG A 51 3.63 47.11 -12.19
CA ARG A 51 2.53 46.59 -13.03
C ARG A 51 2.66 45.06 -13.20
N PRO A 52 1.69 44.26 -12.75
CA PRO A 52 1.84 42.79 -12.68
C PRO A 52 1.87 42.11 -14.05
N ARG A 53 1.43 42.78 -15.12
CA ARG A 53 1.33 42.21 -16.47
C ARG A 53 2.66 41.69 -17.02
N LYS A 54 3.77 42.41 -16.80
CA LYS A 54 5.11 41.97 -17.27
C LYS A 54 5.55 40.70 -16.55
N SER A 55 5.46 40.68 -15.23
CA SER A 55 5.80 39.53 -14.38
C SER A 55 4.90 38.32 -14.69
N ALA A 56 3.59 38.54 -14.86
CA ALA A 56 2.61 37.53 -15.25
C ALA A 56 2.94 36.92 -16.62
N THR A 57 3.35 37.74 -17.59
CA THR A 57 3.74 37.25 -18.93
C THR A 57 4.99 36.38 -18.86
N LYS A 58 6.02 36.82 -18.10
CA LYS A 58 7.24 36.04 -17.89
C LYS A 58 6.96 34.70 -17.19
N LEU A 59 6.10 34.70 -16.17
CA LEU A 59 5.69 33.48 -15.48
C LEU A 59 4.90 32.53 -16.42
N ALA A 60 3.94 33.06 -17.18
CA ALA A 60 3.16 32.28 -18.13
C ALA A 60 4.05 31.65 -19.23
N GLN A 61 5.02 32.40 -19.76
CA GLN A 61 5.98 31.88 -20.74
C GLN A 61 6.83 30.75 -20.16
N ARG A 62 7.33 30.90 -18.91
CA ARG A 62 8.07 29.83 -18.23
C ARG A 62 7.22 28.57 -18.03
N LEU A 63 5.94 28.73 -17.66
CA LEU A 63 5.03 27.60 -17.47
C LEU A 63 4.74 26.89 -18.80
N LYS A 64 4.50 27.64 -19.88
CA LYS A 64 4.30 27.09 -21.23
C LYS A 64 5.55 26.40 -21.78
N ALA A 65 6.74 26.91 -21.47
CA ALA A 65 8.00 26.30 -21.90
C ALA A 65 8.33 25.04 -21.09
N ARG A 66 7.92 24.98 -19.81
CA ARG A 66 8.19 23.85 -18.92
C ARG A 66 7.21 22.70 -19.10
N TYR A 67 5.94 23.00 -19.37
CA TYR A 67 4.86 22.02 -19.40
C TYR A 67 4.16 22.04 -20.76
N ASN A 68 3.84 20.86 -21.28
CA ASN A 68 3.02 20.70 -22.47
C ASN A 68 1.53 20.89 -22.12
N ILE A 69 1.11 22.15 -21.97
CA ILE A 69 -0.27 22.50 -21.59
C ILE A 69 -1.15 22.44 -22.83
N LEU A 70 -2.16 21.58 -22.80
CA LEU A 70 -3.14 21.46 -23.89
C LEU A 70 -4.09 22.65 -23.92
N ASP A 71 -4.44 23.11 -25.13
CA ASP A 71 -5.46 24.15 -25.32
C ASP A 71 -6.82 23.49 -25.59
N PRO A 72 -7.84 23.70 -24.75
CA PRO A 72 -9.17 23.09 -24.92
C PRO A 72 -9.89 23.57 -26.19
N THR A 73 -9.43 24.65 -26.83
CA THR A 73 -9.99 25.11 -28.11
C THR A 73 -9.38 24.38 -29.31
N ALA A 74 -8.18 23.81 -29.16
CA ALA A 74 -7.44 23.17 -30.24
C ALA A 74 -7.48 21.63 -30.16
N VAL A 75 -7.54 21.07 -28.94
CA VAL A 75 -7.46 19.63 -28.70
C VAL A 75 -8.56 19.21 -27.74
N THR A 76 -9.18 18.05 -27.99
CA THR A 76 -10.12 17.44 -27.06
C THR A 76 -9.36 16.87 -25.87
N ILE A 77 -9.51 17.50 -24.70
CA ILE A 77 -8.93 17.01 -23.45
C ILE A 77 -9.79 15.86 -22.90
N PRO A 78 -9.21 14.70 -22.55
CA PRO A 78 -9.97 13.60 -21.96
C PRO A 78 -10.48 13.98 -20.56
N THR A 79 -11.68 13.54 -20.23
CA THR A 79 -12.24 13.68 -18.88
C THR A 79 -11.91 12.45 -18.04
N PRO A 80 -11.68 12.60 -16.72
CA PRO A 80 -11.56 11.48 -15.80
C PRO A 80 -12.76 10.53 -15.90
N ALA A 81 -12.50 9.24 -15.69
CA ALA A 81 -13.55 8.25 -15.64
C ALA A 81 -14.40 8.45 -14.37
N PRO A 82 -15.70 8.09 -14.38
CA PRO A 82 -16.56 8.17 -13.19
C PRO A 82 -16.04 7.38 -11.98
N THR A 83 -15.15 6.41 -12.20
CA THR A 83 -14.50 5.58 -11.16
C THR A 83 -13.29 6.25 -10.52
N ASP A 84 -12.76 7.31 -11.13
CA ASP A 84 -11.55 7.95 -10.66
C ASP A 84 -11.80 8.75 -9.38
N PRO A 85 -10.84 8.79 -8.44
CA PRO A 85 -10.91 9.66 -7.29
C PRO A 85 -10.86 11.14 -7.74
N PRO A 86 -11.44 12.07 -6.94
CA PRO A 86 -11.42 13.48 -7.27
C PRO A 86 -10.00 14.03 -7.32
N LEU A 87 -9.77 14.94 -8.26
CA LEU A 87 -8.50 15.64 -8.40
C LEU A 87 -8.33 16.66 -7.25
N PRO A 88 -7.23 16.59 -6.50
CA PRO A 88 -7.09 17.30 -5.23
C PRO A 88 -7.05 18.84 -5.37
N ASP A 89 -6.49 19.34 -6.47
CA ASP A 89 -6.34 20.78 -6.73
C ASP A 89 -7.56 21.40 -7.44
N LEU A 90 -8.60 20.60 -7.75
CA LEU A 90 -9.84 21.10 -8.37
C LEU A 90 -10.97 21.22 -7.35
N GLU A 91 -11.85 22.20 -7.57
CA GLU A 91 -13.02 22.38 -6.74
C GLU A 91 -14.00 21.20 -6.93
N LEU A 92 -14.33 20.54 -5.83
CA LEU A 92 -15.34 19.49 -5.77
C LEU A 92 -16.72 20.11 -5.65
N TYR A 93 -17.68 19.68 -6.45
CA TYR A 93 -19.07 20.14 -6.41
C TYR A 93 -20.02 18.97 -6.17
N ARG A 94 -21.21 19.27 -5.65
CA ARG A 94 -22.36 18.36 -5.73
C ARG A 94 -23.07 18.59 -7.06
N GLY A 95 -23.51 17.51 -7.68
CA GLY A 95 -24.12 17.54 -9.00
C GLY A 95 -25.18 16.48 -9.21
N TYR A 96 -25.77 16.54 -10.39
CA TYR A 96 -26.68 15.54 -10.91
C TYR A 96 -26.07 14.95 -12.17
N GLN A 97 -26.13 13.63 -12.30
CA GLN A 97 -25.71 12.91 -13.50
C GLN A 97 -26.92 12.20 -14.11
N CYS A 98 -27.05 12.29 -15.44
CA CYS A 98 -28.06 11.53 -16.15
C CYS A 98 -27.79 10.03 -16.01
N THR A 99 -28.84 9.24 -15.80
CA THR A 99 -28.70 7.76 -15.66
C THR A 99 -28.44 7.05 -17.00
N ARG A 100 -28.60 7.75 -18.13
CA ARG A 100 -28.49 7.19 -19.49
C ARG A 100 -27.30 7.71 -20.29
N CYS A 101 -26.63 8.77 -19.83
CA CYS A 101 -25.50 9.36 -20.55
C CYS A 101 -24.56 10.09 -19.59
N PRO A 102 -23.32 10.43 -20.01
CA PRO A 102 -22.34 11.05 -19.12
C PRO A 102 -22.60 12.53 -18.82
N LEU A 103 -23.78 13.08 -19.15
CA LEU A 103 -24.10 14.48 -18.86
C LEU A 103 -24.17 14.71 -17.35
N THR A 104 -23.26 15.52 -16.83
CA THR A 104 -23.20 15.95 -15.43
C THR A 104 -23.37 17.46 -15.33
N LEU A 105 -24.19 17.91 -14.37
CA LEU A 105 -24.40 19.33 -14.06
C LEU A 105 -24.25 19.56 -12.55
N SER A 106 -23.88 20.78 -12.13
CA SER A 106 -23.87 21.12 -10.71
C SER A 106 -25.28 21.21 -10.11
N LYS A 107 -25.38 20.96 -8.80
CA LYS A 107 -26.63 20.95 -8.04
C LYS A 107 -27.22 22.35 -7.95
N THR A 108 -28.05 22.70 -8.93
CA THR A 108 -28.83 23.95 -8.97
C THR A 108 -30.26 23.66 -9.43
N LYS A 109 -31.23 24.48 -9.02
CA LYS A 109 -32.63 24.32 -9.46
C LYS A 109 -32.78 24.33 -10.99
N LYS A 110 -31.99 25.16 -11.68
CA LYS A 110 -31.97 25.23 -13.15
C LYS A 110 -31.36 23.98 -13.77
N ALA A 111 -30.27 23.46 -13.21
CA ALA A 111 -29.65 22.23 -13.71
C ALA A 111 -30.59 21.02 -13.63
N GLN A 112 -31.37 20.91 -12.54
CA GLN A 112 -32.38 19.86 -12.42
C GLN A 112 -33.44 19.95 -13.52
N GLN A 113 -33.94 21.15 -13.82
CA GLN A 113 -34.88 21.37 -14.93
C GLN A 113 -34.26 21.07 -16.29
N CYS A 114 -33.00 21.48 -16.52
CA CYS A 114 -32.27 21.16 -17.74
C CYS A 114 -32.09 19.65 -17.92
N LEU A 115 -31.74 18.91 -16.86
CA LEU A 115 -31.62 17.46 -16.91
C LEU A 115 -32.97 16.77 -17.14
N GLN A 116 -34.05 17.29 -16.55
CA GLN A 116 -35.38 16.75 -16.80
C GLN A 116 -35.83 16.95 -18.25
N GLN A 117 -35.49 18.09 -18.85
CA GLN A 117 -35.74 18.35 -20.27
C GLN A 117 -34.84 17.48 -21.17
N HIS A 118 -33.56 17.36 -20.82
CA HIS A 118 -32.60 16.51 -21.51
C HIS A 118 -33.03 15.04 -21.46
N PHE A 119 -33.51 14.54 -20.32
CA PHE A 119 -33.93 13.16 -20.18
C PHE A 119 -35.05 12.78 -21.16
N ASN A 120 -35.85 13.75 -21.64
CA ASN A 120 -36.83 13.49 -22.68
C ASN A 120 -36.22 13.02 -24.02
N SER A 121 -34.93 13.31 -24.29
CA SER A 121 -34.25 12.75 -25.47
C SER A 121 -33.88 11.28 -25.32
N HIS A 122 -33.83 10.77 -24.08
CA HIS A 122 -33.55 9.37 -23.79
C HIS A 122 -34.82 8.53 -23.63
N ARG A 123 -35.99 9.17 -23.53
CA ARG A 123 -37.27 8.47 -23.43
C ARG A 123 -37.61 7.81 -24.76
N LEU A 124 -38.10 6.57 -24.68
CA LEU A 124 -38.67 5.88 -25.85
C LEU A 124 -39.90 6.62 -26.39
N LEU A 125 -40.69 7.23 -25.49
CA LEU A 125 -41.82 8.10 -25.85
C LEU A 125 -41.60 9.52 -25.32
N PRO A 126 -41.15 10.47 -26.16
CA PRO A 126 -40.95 11.85 -25.77
C PRO A 126 -42.25 12.50 -25.26
N ARG A 127 -42.21 13.08 -24.06
CA ARG A 127 -43.35 13.82 -23.50
C ARG A 127 -43.47 15.17 -24.18
N LYS A 128 -44.59 15.41 -24.88
CA LYS A 128 -44.92 16.73 -25.44
C LYS A 128 -45.33 17.70 -24.32
N ARG A 129 -44.93 18.97 -24.43
CA ARG A 129 -45.38 20.03 -23.52
C ARG A 129 -46.92 20.12 -23.56
N GLY A 130 -47.57 20.11 -22.39
CA GLY A 130 -49.00 20.40 -22.25
C GLY A 130 -49.97 19.22 -22.20
N ARG A 131 -49.51 17.97 -22.32
CA ARG A 131 -50.38 16.78 -22.16
C ARG A 131 -49.84 15.87 -21.05
N PRO A 132 -50.48 15.77 -19.88
CA PRO A 132 -50.12 14.71 -18.93
C PRO A 132 -50.46 13.36 -19.59
N GLY A 133 -49.44 12.56 -19.86
CA GLY A 133 -49.64 11.19 -20.34
C GLY A 133 -50.36 10.37 -19.28
N LYS A 134 -51.29 9.49 -19.68
CA LYS A 134 -51.86 8.49 -18.77
C LYS A 134 -50.69 7.64 -18.24
N VAL A 135 -50.64 7.43 -16.93
CA VAL A 135 -49.55 6.69 -16.23
C VAL A 135 -49.39 5.26 -16.77
N ALA A 136 -50.41 4.71 -17.43
CA ALA A 136 -50.44 3.34 -17.97
C ALA A 136 -49.58 3.09 -19.24
N ASP A 137 -49.04 4.12 -19.89
CA ASP A 137 -48.28 3.98 -21.15
C ASP A 137 -46.76 4.27 -21.00
N ILE A 138 -46.22 4.26 -19.77
CA ILE A 138 -44.77 4.44 -19.57
C ILE A 138 -44.10 3.07 -19.75
N PRO A 139 -43.21 2.89 -20.75
CA PRO A 139 -42.47 1.64 -20.90
C PRO A 139 -41.67 1.33 -19.62
N ALA A 140 -41.55 0.05 -19.25
CA ALA A 140 -40.75 -0.37 -18.09
C ALA A 140 -39.29 0.14 -18.16
N GLU A 141 -38.76 0.36 -19.37
CA GLU A 141 -37.44 0.95 -19.55
C GLU A 141 -37.37 2.45 -19.19
N ASP A 142 -38.48 3.18 -19.17
CA ASP A 142 -38.53 4.57 -18.70
C ASP A 142 -38.81 4.66 -17.18
N GLU A 143 -38.92 3.51 -16.49
CA GLU A 143 -39.05 3.45 -15.03
C GLU A 143 -37.70 3.65 -14.33
N GLY A 144 -37.69 4.47 -13.27
CA GLY A 144 -36.50 4.77 -12.46
C GLY A 144 -36.15 6.26 -12.36
N PRO A 145 -35.13 6.60 -11.56
CA PRO A 145 -34.70 7.99 -11.41
C PRO A 145 -34.07 8.53 -12.71
N MET A 146 -34.53 9.70 -13.15
CA MET A 146 -34.03 10.38 -14.35
C MET A 146 -32.55 10.82 -14.23
N PHE A 147 -32.10 11.05 -13.00
CA PHE A 147 -30.75 11.46 -12.65
C PHE A 147 -30.40 10.95 -11.25
N SER A 148 -29.10 10.73 -11.00
CA SER A 148 -28.55 10.41 -9.68
C SER A 148 -27.84 11.64 -9.10
N GLU A 149 -27.80 11.74 -7.77
CA GLU A 149 -26.93 12.70 -7.10
C GLU A 149 -25.49 12.16 -7.09
N VAL A 150 -24.56 12.96 -7.59
CA VAL A 150 -23.14 12.59 -7.67
C VAL A 150 -22.26 13.74 -7.20
N PHE A 151 -21.01 13.43 -6.90
CA PHE A 151 -19.97 14.45 -6.81
C PHE A 151 -19.37 14.68 -8.19
N CYS A 152 -19.05 15.92 -8.52
CA CYS A 152 -18.52 16.27 -9.81
C CYS A 152 -17.45 17.36 -9.73
N GLN A 153 -16.56 17.37 -10.71
CA GLN A 153 -15.52 18.37 -10.88
C GLN A 153 -15.56 18.89 -12.32
N ARG A 154 -14.83 19.97 -12.57
CA ARG A 154 -14.60 20.47 -13.92
C ARG A 154 -13.19 20.99 -14.03
N PHE A 155 -12.61 20.93 -15.23
CA PHE A 155 -11.34 21.59 -15.49
C PHE A 155 -11.52 23.10 -15.62
N PHE A 156 -12.33 23.55 -16.57
CA PHE A 156 -12.46 24.96 -16.90
C PHE A 156 -13.78 25.54 -16.40
N VAL A 157 -13.75 26.76 -15.87
CA VAL A 157 -14.95 27.46 -15.38
C VAL A 157 -15.79 28.00 -16.53
N SER A 158 -15.15 28.39 -17.63
CA SER A 158 -15.79 28.94 -18.82
C SER A 158 -15.01 28.60 -20.09
N GLY A 159 -15.68 28.68 -21.24
CA GLY A 159 -15.09 28.45 -22.56
C GLY A 159 -15.27 27.02 -23.06
N ALA A 160 -14.39 26.62 -23.98
CA ALA A 160 -14.42 25.26 -24.54
C ALA A 160 -14.18 24.22 -23.45
N GLN A 161 -14.92 23.11 -23.53
CA GLN A 161 -14.80 21.96 -22.62
C GLN A 161 -14.96 22.29 -21.11
N SER A 162 -15.76 23.31 -20.78
CA SER A 162 -16.09 23.66 -19.38
C SER A 162 -17.15 22.74 -18.75
N SER A 163 -17.25 21.49 -19.22
CA SER A 163 -18.22 20.50 -18.75
C SER A 163 -17.80 19.90 -17.41
N PHE A 164 -18.80 19.48 -16.63
CA PHE A 164 -18.54 18.69 -15.44
C PHE A 164 -18.37 17.21 -15.80
N PHE A 165 -17.57 16.53 -14.99
CA PHE A 165 -17.46 15.08 -14.98
C PHE A 165 -17.70 14.57 -13.56
N SER A 166 -18.30 13.38 -13.45
CA SER A 166 -18.54 12.69 -12.19
C SER A 166 -17.23 12.15 -11.60
N VAL A 167 -17.12 12.16 -10.28
CA VAL A 167 -15.98 11.61 -9.53
C VAL A 167 -16.49 10.70 -8.42
N HIS A 168 -15.72 9.65 -8.11
CA HIS A 168 -16.09 8.69 -7.07
C HIS A 168 -15.45 9.06 -5.73
N LEU A 169 -16.24 9.07 -4.66
CA LEU A 169 -15.73 9.15 -3.29
C LEU A 169 -15.69 7.74 -2.69
N PRO A 170 -14.61 7.35 -1.98
CA PRO A 170 -14.61 6.16 -1.16
C PRO A 170 -15.80 6.13 -0.20
N SER A 171 -16.36 4.95 0.01
CA SER A 171 -17.58 4.74 0.82
C SER A 171 -17.50 5.32 2.23
N SER A 172 -16.30 5.35 2.85
CA SER A 172 -16.09 5.96 4.18
C SER A 172 -16.37 7.47 4.17
N VAL A 173 -15.87 8.18 3.16
CA VAL A 173 -16.03 9.63 3.01
C VAL A 173 -17.43 9.98 2.49
N GLU A 174 -17.99 9.16 1.61
CA GLU A 174 -19.36 9.35 1.09
C GLU A 174 -20.40 9.29 2.22
N LYS A 175 -20.32 8.29 3.11
CA LYS A 175 -21.19 8.19 4.30
C LYS A 175 -21.09 9.41 5.21
N GLN A 176 -19.90 9.97 5.37
CA GLN A 176 -19.73 11.19 6.15
C GLN A 176 -20.31 12.42 5.44
N ALA A 177 -20.20 12.48 4.11
CA ALA A 177 -20.73 13.57 3.30
C ALA A 177 -22.26 13.56 3.19
N THR A 178 -22.89 12.38 3.28
CA THR A 178 -24.36 12.23 3.34
C THR A 178 -24.89 12.50 4.74
N ALA A 179 -24.18 12.07 5.79
CA ALA A 179 -24.57 12.33 7.18
C ALA A 179 -24.49 13.82 7.57
N ARG A 180 -23.55 14.58 6.97
CA ARG A 180 -23.40 16.02 7.21
C ARG A 180 -23.31 16.80 5.89
N PRO A 181 -24.45 17.13 5.28
CA PRO A 181 -24.48 17.79 3.97
C PRO A 181 -23.85 19.20 3.98
N GLU A 182 -23.76 19.84 5.15
CA GLU A 182 -23.18 21.17 5.35
C GLU A 182 -21.64 21.22 5.32
N ARG A 183 -20.95 20.07 5.31
CA ARG A 183 -19.49 20.04 5.23
C ARG A 183 -19.00 20.72 3.97
N ARG A 184 -17.97 21.57 4.09
CA ARG A 184 -17.37 22.25 2.94
C ARG A 184 -16.62 21.26 2.08
N ASN A 185 -16.56 21.53 0.78
CA ASN A 185 -15.86 20.68 -0.19
C ASN A 185 -14.37 20.48 0.16
N ALA A 186 -13.73 21.49 0.75
CA ALA A 186 -12.35 21.40 1.25
C ALA A 186 -12.17 20.39 2.41
N ASP A 187 -13.19 20.22 3.27
CA ASP A 187 -13.15 19.23 4.34
C ASP A 187 -13.22 17.80 3.76
N LEU A 188 -14.04 17.61 2.72
CA LEU A 188 -14.14 16.33 2.02
C LEU A 188 -12.84 15.97 1.31
N LEU A 189 -12.21 16.92 0.60
CA LEU A 189 -10.91 16.70 -0.03
C LEU A 189 -9.82 16.36 0.99
N ARG A 190 -9.79 17.03 2.16
CA ARG A 190 -8.87 16.66 3.26
C ARG A 190 -9.11 15.24 3.78
N ALA A 191 -10.37 14.85 3.97
CA ALA A 191 -10.71 13.51 4.43
C ALA A 191 -10.28 12.42 3.43
N LEU A 192 -10.38 12.70 2.13
CA LEU A 192 -9.91 11.78 1.08
C LEU A 192 -8.40 11.61 1.10
N VAL A 193 -7.65 12.70 1.24
CA VAL A 193 -6.19 12.64 1.35
C VAL A 193 -5.77 11.86 2.60
N ALA A 194 -6.43 12.07 3.73
CA ALA A 194 -6.15 11.33 4.96
C ALA A 194 -6.40 9.82 4.80
N GLU A 195 -7.53 9.43 4.22
CA GLU A 195 -7.82 8.00 3.96
C GLU A 195 -6.77 7.38 3.02
N GLN A 196 -6.34 8.10 1.97
CA GLN A 196 -5.33 7.59 1.06
C GLN A 196 -3.96 7.41 1.75
N LEU A 197 -3.56 8.37 2.60
CA LEU A 197 -2.34 8.25 3.40
C LEU A 197 -2.44 7.08 4.38
N ASP A 198 -3.59 6.85 5.00
CA ASP A 198 -3.81 5.71 5.89
C ASP A 198 -3.70 4.38 5.13
N VAL A 199 -4.28 4.27 3.93
CA VAL A 199 -4.16 3.08 3.08
C VAL A 199 -2.69 2.83 2.71
N GLU A 200 -1.98 3.85 2.24
CA GLU A 200 -0.55 3.74 1.89
C GLU A 200 0.31 3.36 3.11
N THR A 201 -0.01 3.91 4.29
CA THR A 201 0.68 3.59 5.54
C THR A 201 0.44 2.13 5.93
N ARG A 202 -0.81 1.66 5.88
CA ARG A 202 -1.16 0.25 6.16
C ARG A 202 -0.48 -0.70 5.18
N GLU A 203 -0.43 -0.35 3.89
CA GLU A 203 0.28 -1.14 2.88
C GLU A 203 1.79 -1.19 3.16
N ARG A 204 2.38 -0.06 3.57
CA ARG A 204 3.79 0.00 3.93
C ARG A 204 4.09 -0.83 5.18
N GLU A 205 3.28 -0.69 6.23
CA GLU A 205 3.38 -1.49 7.44
C GLU A 205 3.24 -2.99 7.12
N ALA A 206 2.27 -3.39 6.31
CA ALA A 206 2.11 -4.79 5.88
C ALA A 206 3.35 -5.31 5.13
N LYS A 207 3.96 -4.46 4.27
CA LYS A 207 5.22 -4.79 3.58
C LYS A 207 6.41 -4.87 4.52
N GLU A 208 6.48 -4.02 5.55
CA GLU A 208 7.55 -4.06 6.56
C GLU A 208 7.51 -5.33 7.41
N HIS A 209 6.31 -5.84 7.70
CA HIS A 209 6.13 -7.06 8.49
C HIS A 209 6.37 -8.32 7.65
N THR A 210 6.41 -8.21 6.32
CA THR A 210 6.59 -9.34 5.41
C THR A 210 8.06 -9.46 4.99
N TYR A 211 8.67 -10.63 5.17
CA TYR A 211 10.04 -10.84 4.71
C TYR A 211 10.11 -10.83 3.18
N SER A 212 10.98 -9.97 2.63
CA SER A 212 11.30 -9.93 1.20
C SER A 212 12.71 -10.47 0.96
N SER A 213 12.82 -11.47 0.10
CA SER A 213 14.12 -12.03 -0.34
C SER A 213 14.88 -11.11 -1.33
N GLN A 214 14.29 -9.98 -1.74
CA GLN A 214 14.89 -9.03 -2.69
C GLN A 214 15.89 -8.04 -2.06
N THR A 215 16.22 -8.21 -0.78
CA THR A 215 17.26 -7.40 -0.11
C THR A 215 18.61 -7.50 -0.84
N SER A 216 19.38 -6.41 -0.82
CA SER A 216 20.63 -6.26 -1.57
C SER A 216 21.57 -7.47 -1.39
N ARG A 217 22.22 -7.95 -2.48
CA ARG A 217 23.17 -9.08 -2.47
C ARG A 217 24.31 -8.94 -1.45
N THR A 218 24.54 -7.72 -0.97
CA THR A 218 25.53 -7.37 0.06
C THR A 218 25.10 -7.73 1.48
N GLU A 219 23.82 -8.02 1.73
CA GLU A 219 23.27 -8.29 3.07
C GLU A 219 22.93 -9.77 3.31
N VAL A 220 22.83 -10.59 2.26
CA VAL A 220 22.51 -12.02 2.40
C VAL A 220 23.79 -12.83 2.54
N SER A 221 23.96 -13.51 3.68
CA SER A 221 25.12 -14.39 3.86
C SER A 221 25.05 -15.59 2.88
N PRO A 222 26.17 -16.00 2.25
CA PRO A 222 26.19 -17.15 1.33
C PRO A 222 25.65 -18.46 1.97
N TRP A 223 25.73 -18.57 3.29
CA TRP A 223 25.19 -19.71 4.03
C TRP A 223 23.66 -19.72 4.07
N LEU A 224 23.02 -18.55 4.18
CA LEU A 224 21.56 -18.42 4.12
C LEU A 224 21.02 -18.77 2.73
N GLU A 225 21.72 -18.40 1.66
CA GLU A 225 21.36 -18.80 0.29
C GLU A 225 21.41 -20.33 0.12
N MET A 226 22.46 -20.97 0.63
CA MET A 226 22.64 -22.43 0.54
C MET A 226 21.53 -23.20 1.27
N THR A 227 21.15 -22.73 2.45
CA THR A 227 20.10 -23.33 3.29
C THR A 227 18.68 -22.97 2.83
N ARG A 228 18.55 -22.08 1.83
CA ARG A 228 17.29 -21.62 1.24
C ARG A 228 16.32 -20.95 2.22
N TRP A 229 16.79 -20.53 3.40
CA TRP A 229 15.99 -19.79 4.37
C TRP A 229 15.38 -18.49 3.79
N PRO A 230 16.08 -17.69 2.97
CA PRO A 230 15.47 -16.51 2.34
C PRO A 230 14.27 -16.86 1.46
N ARG A 231 14.35 -17.96 0.70
CA ARG A 231 13.24 -18.44 -0.13
C ARG A 231 12.10 -18.98 0.73
N TYR A 232 12.43 -19.65 1.83
CA TYR A 232 11.46 -20.22 2.76
C TYR A 232 10.62 -19.13 3.45
N PHE A 233 11.25 -18.06 3.93
CA PHE A 233 10.55 -16.96 4.62
C PHE A 233 9.93 -15.91 3.69
N ASN A 234 10.21 -15.95 2.38
CA ASN A 234 9.72 -14.96 1.44
C ASN A 234 8.18 -14.89 1.41
N GLY A 235 7.63 -13.72 1.73
CA GLY A 235 6.19 -13.51 1.79
C GLY A 235 5.55 -13.89 3.13
N LEU A 236 6.32 -14.36 4.12
CA LEU A 236 5.81 -14.66 5.45
C LEU A 236 5.84 -13.42 6.35
N ASN A 237 4.83 -13.31 7.21
CA ASN A 237 4.77 -12.29 8.26
C ASN A 237 5.78 -12.63 9.38
N MET A 238 6.85 -11.86 9.48
CA MET A 238 7.90 -12.08 10.47
C MET A 238 7.44 -11.85 11.91
N ALA A 239 6.39 -11.05 12.14
CA ALA A 239 5.81 -10.88 13.47
C ALA A 239 5.13 -12.16 13.98
N GLU A 240 4.64 -13.01 13.08
CA GLU A 240 4.04 -14.30 13.43
C GLU A 240 5.10 -15.40 13.51
N VAL A 241 6.09 -15.39 12.61
CA VAL A 241 7.06 -16.48 12.46
C VAL A 241 8.25 -16.36 13.42
N ALA A 242 8.76 -15.15 13.68
CA ALA A 242 9.93 -14.97 14.55
C ALA A 242 9.71 -15.46 15.99
N PRO A 243 8.54 -15.23 16.63
CA PRO A 243 8.26 -15.76 17.97
C PRO A 243 8.36 -17.28 18.09
N LEU A 244 8.08 -18.02 17.01
CA LEU A 244 8.18 -19.48 17.00
C LEU A 244 9.61 -19.96 17.23
N ALA A 245 10.63 -19.15 16.95
CA ALA A 245 12.03 -19.44 17.19
C ALA A 245 12.60 -18.80 18.47
N TYR A 246 11.77 -18.18 19.32
CA TYR A 246 12.22 -17.63 20.59
C TYR A 246 12.51 -18.72 21.62
N LYS A 247 13.28 -18.39 22.65
CA LYS A 247 13.62 -19.33 23.73
C LYS A 247 12.35 -19.85 24.40
N ALA A 248 12.39 -21.11 24.81
CA ALA A 248 11.30 -21.72 25.58
C ALA A 248 11.07 -20.93 26.87
N ASN A 249 9.81 -20.77 27.24
CA ASN A 249 9.46 -20.16 28.53
C ASN A 249 9.29 -21.27 29.58
N PRO A 250 10.04 -21.25 30.71
CA PRO A 250 9.96 -22.30 31.73
C PRO A 250 8.58 -22.50 32.34
N ILE A 251 7.76 -21.44 32.39
CA ILE A 251 6.43 -21.47 33.02
C ILE A 251 5.39 -22.05 32.06
N THR A 252 5.35 -21.54 30.83
CA THR A 252 4.32 -21.92 29.85
C THR A 252 4.70 -23.15 29.04
N GLU A 253 5.99 -23.40 28.85
CA GLU A 253 6.54 -24.48 28.03
C GLU A 253 7.63 -25.28 28.78
N PRO A 254 7.30 -25.93 29.92
CA PRO A 254 8.27 -26.67 30.71
C PRO A 254 8.91 -27.82 29.93
N TYR A 255 8.14 -28.49 29.04
CA TYR A 255 8.64 -29.57 28.18
C TYR A 255 9.73 -29.09 27.21
N LEU A 256 9.54 -27.96 26.53
CA LEU A 256 10.56 -27.39 25.64
C LEU A 256 11.82 -26.95 26.38
N THR A 257 11.65 -26.48 27.62
CA THR A 257 12.76 -26.10 28.49
C THR A 257 13.58 -27.33 28.86
N ALA A 258 12.94 -28.42 29.32
CA ALA A 258 13.61 -29.68 29.61
C ALA A 258 14.25 -30.34 28.38
N LEU A 259 13.62 -30.21 27.20
CA LEU A 259 14.22 -30.65 25.93
C LEU A 259 15.47 -29.83 25.60
N SER A 260 15.42 -28.52 25.78
CA SER A 260 16.56 -27.61 25.54
C SER A 260 17.73 -27.93 26.47
N GLU A 261 17.46 -28.23 27.74
CA GLU A 261 18.48 -28.66 28.70
C GLU A 261 19.04 -30.05 28.37
N SER A 262 18.20 -30.97 27.91
CA SER A 262 18.65 -32.29 27.45
C SER A 262 19.57 -32.17 26.24
N PHE A 263 19.26 -31.28 25.32
CA PHE A 263 20.14 -30.94 24.20
C PHE A 263 21.46 -30.36 24.69
N ASP A 264 21.44 -29.44 25.66
CA ASP A 264 22.65 -28.87 26.25
C ASP A 264 23.54 -29.97 26.86
N ARG A 265 22.96 -30.92 27.61
CA ARG A 265 23.70 -32.07 28.18
C ARG A 265 24.37 -32.94 27.11
N ILE A 266 23.64 -33.31 26.06
CA ILE A 266 24.17 -34.15 24.97
C ILE A 266 25.33 -33.44 24.27
N ILE A 267 25.15 -32.17 23.93
CA ILE A 267 26.17 -31.39 23.21
C ILE A 267 27.40 -31.14 24.08
N GLU A 268 27.24 -30.89 25.38
CA GLU A 268 28.35 -30.72 26.31
C GLU A 268 29.12 -32.02 26.52
N GLN A 269 28.43 -33.15 26.69
CA GLN A 269 29.06 -34.46 26.84
C GLN A 269 29.82 -34.87 25.56
N ALA A 270 29.23 -34.64 24.39
CA ALA A 270 29.88 -34.88 23.11
C ALA A 270 31.13 -34.01 22.97
N HIS A 271 31.03 -32.71 23.25
CA HIS A 271 32.16 -31.78 23.20
C HIS A 271 33.28 -32.18 24.19
N GLN A 272 32.93 -32.59 25.40
CA GLN A 272 33.91 -33.03 26.40
C GLN A 272 34.60 -34.34 25.97
N SER A 273 33.85 -35.29 25.41
CA SER A 273 34.41 -36.56 24.91
C SER A 273 35.43 -36.34 23.79
N ILE A 274 35.17 -35.37 22.90
CA ILE A 274 36.11 -34.98 21.84
C ILE A 274 37.34 -34.30 22.44
N ARG A 275 37.17 -33.42 23.45
CA ARG A 275 38.30 -32.73 24.12
C ARG A 275 39.20 -33.67 24.93
N GLU A 276 38.65 -34.78 25.41
CA GLU A 276 39.37 -35.81 26.17
C GLU A 276 40.00 -36.89 25.26
N ASP A 277 40.02 -36.69 23.94
CA ASP A 277 40.54 -37.65 22.95
C ASP A 277 39.94 -39.06 23.06
N LYS A 278 38.74 -39.19 23.62
CA LYS A 278 37.99 -40.46 23.68
C LYS A 278 37.47 -40.89 22.32
N VAL A 279 37.51 -40.00 21.34
CA VAL A 279 37.17 -40.25 19.94
C VAL A 279 38.45 -40.61 19.19
N SER A 280 38.44 -41.74 18.48
CA SER A 280 39.56 -42.22 17.66
C SER A 280 40.13 -41.12 16.78
N VAL A 281 41.45 -41.07 16.59
CA VAL A 281 42.12 -40.11 15.70
C VAL A 281 41.55 -40.18 14.27
N PHE A 282 41.09 -41.34 13.81
CA PHE A 282 40.42 -41.49 12.52
C PHE A 282 39.02 -40.87 12.49
N ASP A 283 38.26 -40.99 13.59
CA ASP A 283 36.95 -40.36 13.71
C ASP A 283 37.08 -38.86 13.93
N GLN A 284 38.07 -38.41 14.70
CA GLN A 284 38.42 -37.00 14.80
C GLN A 284 38.87 -36.44 13.45
N ALA A 285 39.71 -37.19 12.72
CA ALA A 285 40.11 -36.86 11.37
C ALA A 285 38.91 -36.90 10.43
N LYS A 286 37.88 -37.74 10.63
CA LYS A 286 36.65 -37.77 9.84
C LYS A 286 35.71 -36.59 10.14
N ILE A 287 35.54 -36.26 11.42
CA ILE A 287 34.81 -35.10 11.92
C ILE A 287 35.50 -33.80 11.46
N SER A 288 36.83 -33.82 11.40
CA SER A 288 37.67 -32.71 10.94
C SER A 288 37.97 -32.78 9.43
N SER A 289 37.76 -33.91 8.76
CA SER A 289 37.93 -34.09 7.32
C SER A 289 36.65 -33.64 6.68
N PHE A 290 36.73 -32.41 6.23
CA PHE A 290 35.83 -31.80 5.28
C PHE A 290 35.59 -32.73 4.09
N ILE A 291 34.32 -32.82 3.69
CA ILE A 291 33.89 -33.54 2.49
C ILE A 291 34.78 -33.09 1.33
N THR A 292 35.54 -34.03 0.76
CA THR A 292 36.46 -33.75 -0.33
C THR A 292 35.68 -33.20 -1.53
N GLY A 293 35.81 -31.90 -1.82
CA GLY A 293 35.38 -31.38 -3.11
C GLY A 293 35.11 -29.88 -3.30
N ARG A 294 34.80 -29.05 -2.29
CA ARG A 294 34.41 -27.64 -2.58
C ARG A 294 34.78 -26.61 -1.50
N SER A 295 35.67 -25.69 -1.87
CA SER A 295 35.74 -24.28 -1.40
C SER A 295 36.03 -24.03 0.09
N THR A 296 37.31 -23.73 0.34
CA THR A 296 38.06 -23.53 1.59
C THR A 296 37.66 -22.34 2.49
N LYS A 297 36.45 -21.78 2.38
CA LYS A 297 35.94 -20.76 3.33
C LYS A 297 34.62 -21.11 4.01
N GLN A 298 33.89 -22.12 3.52
CA GLN A 298 32.49 -22.36 3.90
C GLN A 298 32.27 -23.47 4.93
N GLU A 299 33.32 -24.18 5.34
CA GLU A 299 33.19 -25.41 6.13
C GLU A 299 33.74 -25.31 7.57
N ARG A 300 34.03 -24.12 8.12
CA ARG A 300 34.63 -23.97 9.47
C ARG A 300 33.69 -24.29 10.67
N MET A 301 32.65 -25.10 10.51
CA MET A 301 31.55 -25.21 11.50
C MET A 301 31.73 -26.25 12.60
N LEU A 302 32.74 -27.12 12.54
CA LEU A 302 33.05 -28.08 13.62
C LEU A 302 34.53 -28.00 14.01
N MET A 303 35.03 -26.80 14.30
CA MET A 303 36.33 -26.72 14.97
C MET A 303 36.15 -27.19 16.42
N VAL A 304 36.79 -28.31 16.78
CA VAL A 304 36.94 -28.78 18.17
C VAL A 304 37.55 -27.69 19.07
N LYS A 305 38.30 -26.76 18.46
CA LYS A 305 38.89 -25.57 19.10
C LYS A 305 38.03 -24.31 18.91
N LEU A 306 36.70 -24.43 19.02
CA LEU A 306 35.82 -23.27 18.99
C LEU A 306 36.03 -22.41 20.25
N GLN A 307 35.97 -21.08 20.12
CA GLN A 307 35.91 -20.23 21.31
C GLN A 307 34.62 -20.51 22.10
N LYS A 308 34.69 -20.45 23.44
CA LYS A 308 33.55 -20.71 24.32
C LYS A 308 32.33 -19.86 23.97
N SER A 309 32.54 -18.61 23.55
CA SER A 309 31.49 -17.69 23.10
C SER A 309 30.78 -18.18 21.84
N THR A 310 31.53 -18.60 20.81
CA THR A 310 30.99 -19.14 19.56
C THR A 310 30.23 -20.44 19.81
N PHE A 311 30.74 -21.31 20.69
CA PHE A 311 30.07 -22.56 21.04
C PHE A 311 28.70 -22.31 21.70
N ARG A 312 28.64 -21.36 22.63
CA ARG A 312 27.37 -20.93 23.26
C ARG A 312 26.41 -20.36 22.22
N ALA A 313 26.87 -19.51 21.31
CA ALA A 313 26.04 -18.91 20.27
C ALA A 313 25.44 -19.96 19.32
N TYR A 314 26.23 -20.95 18.89
CA TYR A 314 25.74 -22.04 18.04
C TYR A 314 24.75 -22.93 18.78
N LYS A 315 25.03 -23.26 20.04
CA LYS A 315 24.11 -24.03 20.89
C LYS A 315 22.76 -23.31 21.02
N ASP A 316 22.79 -22.00 21.26
CA ASP A 316 21.58 -21.18 21.34
C ASP A 316 20.83 -21.13 20.00
N LEU A 317 21.51 -21.06 18.86
CA LEU A 317 20.88 -21.10 17.54
C LEU A 317 20.16 -22.44 17.31
N TRP A 318 20.80 -23.56 17.65
CA TRP A 318 20.18 -24.89 17.54
C TRP A 318 18.95 -25.04 18.45
N LYS A 319 19.00 -24.52 19.68
CA LYS A 319 17.83 -24.50 20.57
C LYS A 319 16.68 -23.68 20.00
N ARG A 320 16.96 -22.55 19.36
CA ARG A 320 15.95 -21.75 18.66
C ARG A 320 15.31 -22.53 17.50
N LEU A 321 16.13 -23.27 16.74
CA LEU A 321 15.62 -24.15 15.68
C LEU A 321 14.76 -25.29 16.23
N LEU A 322 15.15 -25.91 17.36
CA LEU A 322 14.35 -26.94 18.03
C LEU A 322 12.99 -26.40 18.47
N CYS A 323 12.97 -25.21 19.07
CA CYS A 323 11.72 -24.54 19.45
C CYS A 323 10.83 -24.27 18.22
N PHE A 324 11.42 -23.79 17.13
CA PHE A 324 10.71 -23.56 15.88
C PHE A 324 10.10 -24.85 15.31
N VAL A 325 10.89 -25.92 15.23
CA VAL A 325 10.42 -27.22 14.72
C VAL A 325 9.29 -27.78 15.56
N TYR A 326 9.42 -27.77 16.88
CA TYR A 326 8.39 -28.28 17.78
C TYR A 326 7.11 -27.44 17.74
N ARG A 327 7.20 -26.11 17.80
CA ARG A 327 6.01 -25.24 17.79
C ARG A 327 5.24 -25.37 16.47
N THR A 328 5.95 -25.59 15.36
CA THR A 328 5.35 -25.74 14.03
C THR A 328 4.87 -27.15 13.72
N SER A 329 5.25 -28.16 14.51
CA SER A 329 4.74 -29.52 14.38
C SER A 329 3.40 -29.74 15.08
N ARG A 330 2.97 -28.80 15.94
CA ARG A 330 1.71 -28.91 16.67
C ARG A 330 0.51 -28.75 15.72
N PRO A 331 -0.54 -29.56 15.90
CA PRO A 331 -1.76 -29.48 15.08
C PRO A 331 -2.51 -28.15 15.27
N ASP A 332 -2.30 -27.48 16.41
CA ASP A 332 -2.93 -26.19 16.75
C ASP A 332 -2.30 -25.00 16.01
N HIS A 333 -1.16 -25.20 15.34
CA HIS A 333 -0.50 -24.11 14.63
C HIS A 333 -1.20 -23.84 13.29
N PRO A 334 -1.66 -22.61 13.03
CA PRO A 334 -2.28 -22.28 11.75
C PRO A 334 -1.28 -22.58 10.61
N SER A 335 -1.75 -23.27 9.58
CA SER A 335 -0.94 -23.86 8.50
C SER A 335 -0.35 -22.85 7.50
N SER A 336 0.13 -21.70 7.99
CA SER A 336 0.68 -20.61 7.18
C SER A 336 2.09 -20.90 6.67
N LEU A 337 2.79 -21.87 7.29
CA LEU A 337 4.16 -22.21 6.92
C LEU A 337 4.24 -23.21 5.75
N PRO A 338 5.23 -23.07 4.86
CA PRO A 338 5.30 -23.87 3.64
C PRO A 338 5.82 -25.31 3.85
N HIS A 339 6.44 -25.64 5.00
CA HIS A 339 6.92 -27.01 5.24
C HIS A 339 5.80 -27.92 5.76
N LYS A 340 5.95 -29.21 5.46
CA LYS A 340 5.15 -30.28 6.05
C LYS A 340 6.08 -31.34 6.60
N PHE A 341 5.86 -31.74 7.84
CA PHE A 341 6.60 -32.85 8.42
C PHE A 341 6.15 -34.18 7.83
N THR A 342 7.11 -35.06 7.61
CA THR A 342 6.82 -36.45 7.26
C THR A 342 6.30 -37.20 8.49
N ARG A 343 5.57 -38.31 8.29
CA ARG A 343 5.08 -39.15 9.39
C ARG A 343 6.21 -39.65 10.29
N ALA A 344 7.36 -39.98 9.71
CA ALA A 344 8.53 -40.41 10.47
C ALA A 344 9.10 -39.28 11.36
N GLN A 345 9.17 -38.05 10.85
CA GLN A 345 9.62 -36.90 11.64
C GLN A 345 8.67 -36.58 12.79
N LEU A 346 7.36 -36.58 12.55
CA LEU A 346 6.36 -36.40 13.60
C LEU A 346 6.48 -37.49 14.67
N PHE A 347 6.58 -38.76 14.26
CA PHE A 347 6.78 -39.88 15.19
C PHE A 347 8.01 -39.68 16.10
N HIS A 348 9.12 -39.23 15.54
CA HIS A 348 10.32 -38.96 16.35
C HIS A 348 10.16 -37.76 17.27
N LEU A 349 9.46 -36.71 16.84
CA LEU A 349 9.15 -35.56 17.70
C LEU A 349 8.25 -35.97 18.86
N ASP A 350 7.19 -36.72 18.59
CA ASP A 350 6.27 -37.23 19.61
C ASP A 350 7.01 -38.11 20.62
N ARG A 351 7.88 -39.01 20.13
CA ARG A 351 8.70 -39.85 21.00
C ARG A 351 9.62 -39.04 21.90
N VAL A 352 10.22 -37.97 21.39
CA VAL A 352 11.07 -37.07 22.20
C VAL A 352 10.25 -36.39 23.29
N VAL A 353 9.03 -35.95 22.98
CA VAL A 353 8.13 -35.33 23.96
C VAL A 353 7.77 -36.32 25.06
N SER A 354 7.38 -37.55 24.73
CA SER A 354 7.07 -38.58 25.73
C SER A 354 8.25 -38.87 26.66
N LEU A 355 9.48 -38.95 26.13
CA LEU A 355 10.68 -39.14 26.94
C LEU A 355 10.95 -37.95 27.88
N VAL A 356 10.67 -36.73 27.43
CA VAL A 356 10.80 -35.53 28.26
C VAL A 356 9.73 -35.50 29.36
N GLU A 357 8.51 -35.94 29.07
CA GLU A 357 7.45 -36.10 30.06
C GLU A 357 7.84 -37.09 31.15
N GLU A 358 8.36 -38.26 30.77
CA GLU A 358 8.91 -39.25 31.69
C GLU A 358 10.04 -38.67 32.55
N LEU A 359 10.98 -37.94 31.93
CA LEU A 359 12.09 -37.31 32.64
C LEU A 359 11.63 -36.26 33.65
N LEU A 360 10.62 -35.47 33.29
CA LEU A 360 10.01 -34.49 34.19
C LEU A 360 9.19 -35.14 35.31
N ALA A 361 8.67 -36.35 35.11
CA ALA A 361 8.00 -37.12 36.14
C ALA A 361 8.99 -37.75 37.14
N LEU A 362 10.16 -38.19 36.66
CA LEU A 362 11.23 -38.75 37.50
C LEU A 362 11.99 -37.71 38.33
N GLY A 363 11.97 -36.44 37.91
CA GLY A 363 12.58 -35.32 38.63
C GLY A 363 11.69 -34.68 39.71
N ARG A 364 10.50 -35.23 39.97
CA ARG A 364 9.58 -34.77 41.03
C ARG A 364 9.65 -35.64 42.28
#